data_AF-A0AAJ8BH02-F1
#
_entry.id   AF-A0AAJ8BH02-F1
#
_cell.length_a   1.000
_cell.length_b   1.000
_cell.length_c   1.000
_cell.angle_alpha   90.00
_cell.angle_beta   90.00
_cell.angle_gamma   90.00
#
_symmetry.space_group_name_H-M   'P 1'
#
loop_
_entity.id
_entity.type
_entity.pdbx_description
1 polymer ?
#
loop_
_entity_poly.entity_id
_entity_poly.type
_entity_poly.pdbx_seq_one_letter_code
_entity_poly.pdbx_strand_id
1 'polypeptide(L)'
;MGTRGLQSTLWLIYLILLVGSLTQTVTFIPSLNKVSLNSANSSHIDRVCTTWGHYHWKTFDGDFFQLASTCNHVLTWQCKGNYENFNIQMRRKTINNIPTISNIVMILDGSVVELSGSSVVVNGKTVSLPFVAFGVTIKGTTSGISVNAKLGIRAVWNMDDSLDV
;
A
#
# COMPACT_ATOMS: atom_id res chain seq x y z
N MET A 1 50.21 20.92 32.19
CA MET A 1 49.25 19.80 32.11
C MET A 1 47.88 20.34 31.72
N GLY A 2 47.21 19.75 30.72
CA GLY A 2 45.88 20.13 30.20
C GLY A 2 45.94 21.32 29.25
N THR A 3 45.39 21.35 28.03
CA THR A 3 44.00 21.00 27.67
C THR A 3 43.84 20.66 26.16
N ARG A 4 44.89 20.19 25.47
CA ARG A 4 44.81 19.92 24.01
C ARG A 4 44.15 18.58 23.61
N GLY A 5 43.84 17.72 24.58
CA GLY A 5 43.26 16.38 24.32
C GLY A 5 41.73 16.34 24.22
N LEU A 6 41.00 17.31 24.78
CA LEU A 6 39.53 17.24 24.87
C LEU A 6 38.80 17.70 23.60
N GLN A 7 39.43 18.54 22.78
CA GLN A 7 38.77 19.10 21.59
C GLN A 7 38.81 18.14 20.40
N SER A 8 39.86 17.31 20.32
CA SER A 8 40.00 16.27 19.29
C SER A 8 39.03 15.11 19.50
N THR A 9 38.68 14.79 20.76
CA THR A 9 37.73 13.70 21.06
C THR A 9 36.28 14.10 20.74
N LEU A 10 35.91 15.37 20.94
CA LEU A 10 34.58 15.88 20.59
C LEU A 10 34.30 15.86 19.08
N TRP A 11 35.31 16.13 18.25
CA TRP A 11 35.21 16.02 16.78
C TRP A 11 35.02 14.57 16.30
N LEU A 12 35.75 13.62 16.90
CA LEU A 12 35.60 12.19 16.62
C LEU A 12 34.20 11.67 17.00
N ILE A 13 33.64 12.15 18.12
CA ILE A 13 32.29 11.77 18.56
C ILE A 13 31.21 12.33 17.62
N TYR A 14 31.37 13.58 17.14
CA TYR A 14 30.45 14.18 16.16
C TYR A 14 30.46 13.44 14.82
N LEU A 15 31.63 12.95 14.39
CA LEU A 15 31.76 12.14 13.18
C LEU A 15 31.08 10.77 13.31
N ILE A 16 31.14 10.13 14.47
CA ILE A 16 30.44 8.86 14.74
C ILE A 16 28.91 9.05 14.76
N LEU A 17 28.42 10.18 15.28
CA LEU A 17 26.98 10.52 15.28
C LEU A 17 26.43 10.82 13.88
N LEU A 18 27.25 11.31 12.95
CA LEU A 18 26.87 11.55 11.55
C LEU A 18 26.88 10.30 10.67
N VAL A 19 27.72 9.30 10.99
CA VAL A 19 27.86 8.04 10.23
C VAL A 19 26.92 6.94 10.76
N GLY A 20 26.19 7.19 11.85
CA GLY A 20 25.04 6.40 12.31
C GLY A 20 23.83 6.49 11.37
N SER A 21 24.08 6.36 10.07
CA SER A 21 23.11 6.29 9.01
C SER A 21 22.22 5.07 9.24
N LEU A 22 20.90 5.31 9.23
CA LEU A 22 19.81 4.35 9.19
C LEU A 22 20.20 3.00 8.58
N THR A 23 20.60 2.04 9.41
CA THR A 23 20.50 0.63 9.03
C THR A 23 19.04 0.25 9.20
N GLN A 24 18.23 0.51 8.17
CA GLN A 24 16.96 -0.20 8.04
C GLN A 24 17.31 -1.66 7.87
N THR A 25 17.14 -2.44 8.93
CA THR A 25 17.15 -3.89 8.85
C THR A 25 15.95 -4.28 7.99
N VAL A 26 16.19 -4.54 6.71
CA VAL A 26 15.21 -5.21 5.86
C VAL A 26 15.08 -6.62 6.42
N THR A 27 14.04 -6.84 7.23
CA THR A 27 13.66 -8.17 7.68
C THR A 27 13.13 -8.92 6.47
N PHE A 28 13.99 -9.73 5.86
CA PHE A 28 13.57 -10.70 4.85
C PHE A 28 12.62 -11.68 5.52
N ILE A 29 11.32 -11.49 5.27
CA ILE A 29 10.28 -12.42 5.69
C ILE A 29 10.59 -13.76 5.02
N PRO A 30 10.66 -14.87 5.78
CA PRO A 30 11.00 -16.18 5.23
C PRO A 30 10.01 -16.58 4.12
N SER A 31 10.48 -17.43 3.21
CA SER A 31 9.84 -17.75 1.94
C SER A 31 8.32 -17.89 2.04
N LEU A 32 7.62 -17.06 1.28
CA LEU A 32 6.21 -17.24 0.99
C LEU A 32 6.00 -18.64 0.41
N ASN A 33 5.10 -19.42 1.01
CA ASN A 33 4.60 -20.65 0.41
C ASN A 33 3.79 -20.26 -0.83
N LYS A 34 4.47 -20.08 -1.95
CA LYS A 34 3.86 -19.79 -3.25
C LYS A 34 3.15 -21.05 -3.73
N VAL A 35 1.83 -21.06 -3.66
CA VAL A 35 1.04 -22.09 -4.35
C VAL A 35 0.73 -21.56 -5.73
N SER A 36 1.48 -22.05 -6.73
CA SER A 36 1.16 -21.79 -8.13
C SER A 36 0.14 -22.83 -8.57
N LEU A 37 -1.12 -22.41 -8.71
CA LEU A 37 -2.14 -23.23 -9.33
C LEU A 37 -1.92 -23.13 -10.85
N ASN A 38 -1.48 -24.22 -11.47
CA ASN A 38 -1.45 -24.34 -12.93
C ASN A 38 -2.89 -24.35 -13.47
N SER A 39 -3.53 -23.18 -13.51
CA SER A 39 -4.79 -23.00 -14.22
C SER A 39 -4.46 -22.88 -15.70
N ALA A 40 -4.37 -24.02 -16.38
CA ALA A 40 -4.47 -24.11 -17.82
C ALA A 40 -5.90 -23.75 -18.26
N ASN A 41 -6.31 -22.52 -17.99
CA ASN A 41 -7.46 -21.86 -18.58
C ASN A 41 -7.21 -20.36 -18.52
N SER A 42 -6.43 -19.88 -19.49
CA SER A 42 -6.21 -18.44 -19.71
C SER A 42 -7.50 -17.85 -20.28
N SER A 43 -8.52 -17.72 -19.43
CA SER A 43 -9.57 -16.77 -19.71
C SER A 43 -8.96 -15.39 -19.51
N HIS A 44 -8.97 -14.58 -20.57
CA HIS A 44 -8.59 -13.17 -20.52
C HIS A 44 -9.57 -12.32 -19.68
N ILE A 45 -10.23 -12.92 -18.69
CA ILE A 45 -11.27 -12.34 -17.86
C ILE A 45 -10.57 -11.82 -16.59
N ASP A 46 -10.18 -10.56 -16.66
CA ASP A 46 -9.68 -9.69 -15.59
C ASP A 46 -8.56 -10.28 -14.70
N ARG A 47 -7.31 -9.92 -15.05
CA ARG A 47 -6.18 -10.05 -14.12
C ARG A 47 -6.41 -9.09 -12.96
N VAL A 48 -6.99 -9.59 -11.87
CA VAL A 48 -7.26 -8.84 -10.63
C VAL A 48 -6.23 -9.22 -9.58
N CYS A 49 -5.60 -8.21 -8.99
CA CYS A 49 -4.83 -8.38 -7.76
C CYS A 49 -5.76 -8.14 -6.58
N THR A 50 -5.80 -9.08 -5.64
CA THR A 50 -6.74 -8.98 -4.51
C THR A 50 -6.11 -9.46 -3.21
N THR A 51 -6.56 -8.87 -2.11
CA THR A 51 -6.25 -9.32 -0.76
C THR A 51 -7.54 -9.35 0.06
N TRP A 52 -7.72 -10.38 0.88
CA TRP A 52 -8.93 -10.61 1.66
C TRP A 52 -8.64 -11.37 2.96
N GLY A 53 -9.57 -11.33 3.90
CA GLY A 53 -9.56 -12.16 5.11
C GLY A 53 -8.25 -12.11 5.90
N HIS A 54 -7.84 -13.28 6.40
CA HIS A 54 -6.66 -13.47 7.24
C HIS A 54 -5.36 -13.45 6.43
N TYR A 55 -5.04 -12.26 5.88
CA TYR A 55 -3.79 -11.98 5.18
C TYR A 55 -3.60 -12.79 3.90
N HIS A 56 -4.68 -13.16 3.20
CA HIS A 56 -4.57 -13.80 1.90
C HIS A 56 -4.34 -12.79 0.80
N TRP A 57 -3.57 -13.18 -0.19
CA TRP A 57 -3.24 -12.38 -1.36
C TRP A 57 -3.30 -13.24 -2.61
N LYS A 58 -3.68 -12.60 -3.72
CA LYS A 58 -3.61 -13.14 -5.07
C LYS A 58 -2.96 -12.09 -5.97
N THR A 59 -1.93 -12.47 -6.70
CA THR A 59 -1.30 -11.59 -7.70
C THR A 59 -2.12 -11.52 -8.98
N PHE A 60 -1.80 -10.55 -9.85
CA PHE A 60 -2.39 -10.44 -11.20
C PHE A 60 -2.21 -11.70 -12.04
N ASP A 61 -1.14 -12.45 -11.83
CA ASP A 61 -0.84 -13.70 -12.54
C ASP A 61 -1.47 -14.93 -11.87
N GLY A 62 -2.23 -14.74 -10.79
CA GLY A 62 -2.99 -15.80 -10.11
C GLY A 62 -2.21 -16.56 -9.04
N ASP A 63 -1.05 -16.07 -8.60
CA ASP A 63 -0.32 -16.70 -7.51
C ASP A 63 -0.94 -16.36 -6.16
N PHE A 64 -1.16 -17.38 -5.33
CA PHE A 64 -1.74 -17.22 -3.99
C PHE A 64 -0.66 -17.30 -2.91
N PHE A 65 -0.77 -16.44 -1.90
CA PHE A 65 0.09 -16.47 -0.74
C PHE A 65 -0.54 -15.84 0.51
N GLN A 66 0.10 -16.04 1.65
CA GLN A 66 -0.26 -15.37 2.91
C GLN A 66 0.87 -14.49 3.40
N LEU A 67 0.54 -13.25 3.79
CA LEU A 67 1.52 -12.32 4.33
C LEU A 67 0.95 -11.61 5.57
N ALA A 68 1.18 -12.23 6.74
CA ALA A 68 0.74 -11.72 8.02
C ALA A 68 1.55 -10.50 8.45
N SER A 69 1.04 -9.30 8.13
CA SER A 69 1.70 -8.04 8.48
C SER A 69 0.71 -6.88 8.53
N THR A 70 0.88 -6.03 9.55
CA THR A 70 0.13 -4.78 9.77
C THR A 70 0.88 -3.54 9.24
N CYS A 71 2.03 -3.75 8.58
CA CYS A 71 2.72 -2.71 7.86
C CYS A 71 1.86 -2.16 6.72
N ASN A 72 2.28 -1.03 6.17
CA ASN A 72 1.75 -0.54 4.91
C ASN A 72 2.32 -1.38 3.76
N HIS A 73 1.46 -1.84 2.86
CA HIS A 73 1.83 -2.65 1.71
C HIS A 73 1.52 -1.89 0.43
N VAL A 74 2.45 -1.91 -0.51
CA VAL A 74 2.17 -1.49 -1.89
C VAL A 74 1.61 -2.69 -2.64
N LEU A 75 0.36 -2.59 -3.10
CA LEU A 75 -0.31 -3.64 -3.86
C LEU A 75 0.19 -3.64 -5.30
N THR A 76 0.21 -2.45 -5.90
CA THR A 76 0.66 -2.24 -7.25
C THR A 76 1.13 -0.80 -7.41
N TRP A 77 2.20 -0.62 -8.18
CA TRP A 77 2.72 0.69 -8.55
C TRP A 77 3.20 0.66 -9.99
N GLN A 78 3.44 1.82 -10.60
CA GLN A 78 4.15 1.90 -11.87
C GLN A 78 5.68 1.96 -11.67
N CYS A 79 6.40 0.90 -12.03
CA CYS A 79 7.87 0.82 -11.81
C CYS A 79 8.70 1.60 -12.85
N LYS A 80 8.12 1.96 -14.00
CA LYS A 80 8.84 2.52 -15.15
C LYS A 80 8.13 3.76 -15.69
N GLY A 81 8.84 4.88 -15.73
CA GLY A 81 8.33 6.14 -16.27
C GLY A 81 9.12 7.33 -15.75
N ASN A 82 9.01 8.46 -16.43
CA ASN A 82 9.56 9.73 -15.94
C ASN A 82 8.73 10.30 -14.78
N TYR A 83 7.50 9.81 -14.62
CA TYR A 83 6.56 10.17 -13.57
C TYR A 83 5.83 8.90 -13.11
N GLU A 84 5.44 8.87 -11.84
CA GLU A 84 4.63 7.80 -11.25
C GLU A 84 3.14 8.10 -11.54
N ASN A 85 2.55 7.40 -12.52
CA ASN A 85 1.14 7.65 -12.85
C ASN A 85 0.20 7.00 -11.84
N PHE A 86 0.62 5.91 -11.18
CA PHE A 86 -0.18 5.31 -10.11
C PHE A 86 0.64 4.56 -9.05
N ASN A 87 0.08 4.56 -7.84
CA ASN A 87 0.55 3.81 -6.67
C ASN A 87 -0.62 3.48 -5.77
N ILE A 88 -0.85 2.21 -5.47
CA ILE A 88 -1.95 1.76 -4.62
C ILE A 88 -1.36 1.03 -3.42
N GLN A 89 -1.66 1.56 -2.24
CA GLN A 89 -1.16 1.08 -0.97
C GLN A 89 -2.30 0.84 -0.01
N MET A 90 -2.13 -0.10 0.90
CA MET A 90 -3.10 -0.36 1.94
C MET A 90 -2.42 -0.79 3.24
N ARG A 91 -3.04 -0.42 4.36
CA ARG A 91 -2.59 -0.81 5.69
C ARG A 91 -3.67 -1.55 6.47
N ARG A 92 -3.31 -2.68 7.08
CA ARG A 92 -4.18 -3.44 7.99
C ARG A 92 -4.00 -3.02 9.44
N LYS A 93 -5.08 -3.14 10.21
CA LYS A 93 -5.05 -3.14 11.68
C LYS A 93 -5.77 -4.37 12.20
N THR A 94 -5.43 -4.79 13.42
CA THR A 94 -6.11 -5.90 14.08
C THR A 94 -7.17 -5.36 15.03
N ILE A 95 -8.42 -5.74 14.83
CA ILE A 95 -9.54 -5.45 15.74
C ILE A 95 -10.06 -6.78 16.26
N ASN A 96 -10.05 -7.00 17.58
CA ASN A 96 -10.51 -8.27 18.17
C ASN A 96 -9.89 -9.52 17.52
N ASN A 97 -8.58 -9.47 17.25
CA ASN A 97 -7.84 -10.54 16.57
C ASN A 97 -8.20 -10.79 15.09
N ILE A 98 -9.01 -9.92 14.48
CA ILE A 98 -9.39 -9.97 13.06
C ILE A 98 -8.62 -8.88 12.30
N PRO A 99 -7.89 -9.24 11.23
CA PRO A 99 -7.20 -8.26 10.39
C PRO A 99 -8.18 -7.54 9.45
N THR A 100 -8.31 -6.23 9.62
CA THR A 100 -9.20 -5.37 8.83
C THR A 100 -8.39 -4.32 8.08
N ILE A 101 -8.81 -3.96 6.86
CA ILE A 101 -8.19 -2.85 6.11
C ILE A 101 -8.54 -1.54 6.81
N SER A 102 -7.51 -0.85 7.29
CA SER A 102 -7.67 0.39 8.05
C SER A 102 -7.61 1.64 7.18
N ASN A 103 -6.76 1.61 6.15
CA ASN A 103 -6.50 2.74 5.28
C ASN A 103 -6.06 2.22 3.91
N ILE A 104 -6.52 2.90 2.87
CA ILE A 104 -6.12 2.68 1.48
C ILE A 104 -5.71 4.05 0.93
N VAL A 105 -4.52 4.12 0.32
CA VAL A 105 -4.02 5.31 -0.36
C VAL A 105 -3.79 4.98 -1.82
N MET A 106 -4.37 5.77 -2.70
CA MET A 106 -4.21 5.64 -4.14
C MET A 106 -3.71 6.96 -4.72
N ILE A 107 -2.55 6.94 -5.34
CA ILE A 107 -2.07 7.99 -6.23
C ILE A 107 -2.54 7.61 -7.63
N LEU A 108 -3.30 8.48 -8.28
CA LEU A 108 -3.94 8.24 -9.58
C LEU A 108 -3.81 9.50 -10.44
N ASP A 109 -2.80 9.51 -11.33
CA ASP A 109 -2.48 10.63 -12.23
C ASP A 109 -2.35 11.98 -11.48
N GLY A 110 -1.61 11.95 -10.36
CA GLY A 110 -1.42 13.11 -9.47
C GLY A 110 -2.54 13.36 -8.47
N SER A 111 -3.69 12.70 -8.58
CA SER A 111 -4.75 12.74 -7.56
C SER A 111 -4.44 11.78 -6.43
N VAL A 112 -4.53 12.24 -5.18
CA VAL A 112 -4.37 11.40 -3.99
C VAL A 112 -5.75 11.10 -3.41
N VAL A 113 -6.12 9.83 -3.38
CA VAL A 113 -7.37 9.33 -2.80
C VAL A 113 -7.05 8.51 -1.56
N GLU A 114 -7.64 8.86 -0.43
CA GLU A 114 -7.49 8.15 0.83
C GLU A 114 -8.85 7.64 1.30
N LEU A 115 -8.94 6.33 1.59
CA LEU A 115 -10.14 5.68 2.13
C LEU A 115 -9.83 5.18 3.54
N SER A 116 -10.70 5.49 4.50
CA SER A 116 -10.58 5.01 5.89
C SER A 116 -11.95 4.96 6.55
N GLY A 117 -12.43 3.75 6.86
CA GLY A 117 -13.81 3.54 7.31
C GLY A 117 -14.81 4.09 6.29
N SER A 118 -15.70 4.97 6.73
CA SER A 118 -16.64 5.68 5.84
C SER A 118 -16.09 7.00 5.28
N SER A 119 -14.86 7.38 5.64
CA SER A 119 -14.24 8.63 5.19
C SER A 119 -13.56 8.46 3.83
N VAL A 120 -13.85 9.40 2.93
CA VAL A 120 -13.19 9.53 1.64
C VAL A 120 -12.57 10.92 1.56
N VAL A 121 -11.25 10.96 1.39
CA VAL A 121 -10.47 12.18 1.23
C VAL A 121 -9.85 12.18 -0.15
N VAL A 122 -9.98 13.29 -0.87
CA VAL A 122 -9.35 13.49 -2.18
C VAL A 122 -8.53 14.78 -2.11
N ASN A 123 -7.23 14.69 -2.38
CA ASN A 123 -6.28 15.80 -2.33
C ASN A 123 -6.36 16.57 -1.00
N GLY A 124 -6.39 15.84 0.12
CA GLY A 124 -6.45 16.40 1.48
C GLY A 124 -7.81 16.97 1.90
N LYS A 125 -8.83 16.91 1.04
CA LYS A 125 -10.19 17.39 1.36
C LYS A 125 -11.18 16.22 1.47
N THR A 126 -11.94 16.16 2.55
CA THR A 126 -13.05 15.21 2.69
C THR A 126 -14.14 15.50 1.64
N VAL A 127 -14.59 14.46 0.96
CA VAL A 127 -15.61 14.55 -0.11
C VAL A 127 -16.82 13.69 0.20
N SER A 128 -17.98 14.07 -0.34
CA SER A 128 -19.19 13.25 -0.34
C SER A 128 -19.23 12.37 -1.59
N LEU A 129 -19.82 11.18 -1.47
CA LEU A 129 -20.03 10.28 -2.60
C LEU A 129 -21.42 10.49 -3.23
N PRO A 130 -21.58 10.32 -4.56
CA PRO A 130 -20.53 10.03 -5.53
C PRO A 130 -19.62 11.26 -5.78
N PHE A 131 -18.34 11.00 -6.06
CA PHE A 131 -17.35 12.03 -6.39
C PHE A 131 -16.82 11.81 -7.80
N VAL A 132 -16.74 12.87 -8.61
CA VAL A 132 -16.18 12.84 -9.97
C VAL A 132 -15.37 14.11 -10.21
N ALA A 133 -14.04 14.00 -10.22
CA ALA A 133 -13.13 15.08 -10.58
C ALA A 133 -11.73 14.52 -10.86
N PHE A 134 -10.88 15.30 -11.53
CA PHE A 134 -9.45 14.96 -11.74
C PHE A 134 -9.21 13.59 -12.39
N GLY A 135 -10.14 13.12 -13.23
CA GLY A 135 -10.05 11.79 -13.85
C GLY A 135 -10.34 10.63 -12.89
N VAL A 136 -10.81 10.90 -11.68
CA VAL A 136 -11.21 9.91 -10.67
C VAL A 136 -12.72 9.95 -10.48
N THR A 137 -13.35 8.77 -10.46
CA THR A 137 -14.76 8.56 -10.12
C THR A 137 -14.86 7.63 -8.91
N ILE A 138 -15.41 8.12 -7.81
CA ILE A 138 -15.59 7.37 -6.57
C ILE A 138 -17.10 7.19 -6.34
N LYS A 139 -17.53 5.94 -6.20
CA LYS A 139 -18.92 5.58 -5.91
C LYS A 139 -18.96 4.71 -4.66
N GLY A 140 -19.84 5.07 -3.71
CA GLY A 140 -20.15 4.27 -2.54
C GLY A 140 -21.46 3.51 -2.73
N THR A 141 -21.52 2.31 -2.17
CA THR A 141 -22.73 1.51 -2.01
C THR A 141 -22.88 1.10 -0.54
N THR A 142 -23.91 0.35 -0.21
CA THR A 142 -24.06 -0.27 1.12
C THR A 142 -23.00 -1.35 1.38
N SER A 143 -22.36 -1.88 0.35
CA SER A 143 -21.45 -3.02 0.40
C SER A 143 -19.99 -2.68 0.10
N GLY A 144 -19.68 -1.44 -0.28
CA GLY A 144 -18.31 -1.07 -0.60
C GLY A 144 -18.13 0.32 -1.20
N ILE A 145 -16.88 0.60 -1.54
CA ILE A 145 -16.46 1.79 -2.28
C ILE A 145 -15.73 1.32 -3.54
N SER A 146 -16.07 1.91 -4.69
CA SER A 146 -15.37 1.71 -5.95
C SER A 146 -14.71 3.00 -6.42
N VAL A 147 -13.46 2.90 -6.83
CA VAL A 147 -12.65 4.01 -7.35
C VAL A 147 -12.24 3.63 -8.77
N ASN A 148 -12.66 4.42 -9.75
CA ASN A 148 -12.30 4.25 -11.15
C ASN A 148 -11.47 5.44 -11.60
N ALA A 149 -10.31 5.19 -12.19
CA ALA A 149 -9.43 6.21 -12.75
C ALA A 149 -9.47 6.19 -14.28
N LYS A 150 -9.29 7.35 -14.90
CA LYS A 150 -9.18 7.51 -16.37
C LYS A 150 -8.03 6.67 -16.97
N LEU A 151 -7.01 6.36 -16.17
CA LEU A 151 -5.90 5.48 -16.54
C LEU A 151 -6.29 4.00 -16.72
N GLY A 152 -7.56 3.63 -16.54
CA GLY A 152 -8.05 2.26 -16.68
C GLY A 152 -7.93 1.42 -15.40
N ILE A 153 -7.55 2.03 -14.28
CA ILE A 153 -7.44 1.38 -12.97
C ILE A 153 -8.79 1.40 -12.26
N ARG A 154 -9.17 0.26 -11.68
CA ARG A 154 -10.38 0.13 -10.87
C ARG A 154 -10.07 -0.57 -9.56
N ALA A 155 -10.20 0.16 -8.45
CA ALA A 155 -10.11 -0.40 -7.11
C ALA A 155 -11.50 -0.57 -6.49
N VAL A 156 -11.76 -1.70 -5.83
CA VAL A 156 -13.01 -1.97 -5.11
C VAL A 156 -12.69 -2.47 -3.71
N TRP A 157 -13.15 -1.73 -2.69
CA TRP A 157 -13.00 -2.10 -1.29
C TRP A 157 -14.36 -2.43 -0.69
N ASN A 158 -14.48 -3.56 0.01
CA ASN A 158 -15.73 -3.98 0.67
C ASN A 158 -16.01 -3.26 2.00
N MET A 159 -15.25 -2.20 2.33
CA MET A 159 -15.29 -1.49 3.62
C MET A 159 -14.86 -2.33 4.83
N ASP A 160 -14.28 -3.51 4.61
CA ASP A 160 -13.79 -4.40 5.66
C ASP A 160 -12.39 -4.92 5.31
N ASP A 161 -12.27 -6.15 4.82
CA ASP A 161 -11.03 -6.91 4.72
C ASP A 161 -10.56 -7.18 3.28
N SER A 162 -11.39 -6.88 2.28
CA SER A 162 -11.19 -7.23 0.87
C SER A 162 -10.97 -6.01 -0.02
N LEU A 163 -9.85 -5.99 -0.73
CA LEU A 163 -9.53 -4.97 -1.73
C LEU A 163 -9.12 -5.63 -3.04
N ASP A 164 -9.85 -5.31 -4.11
CA ASP A 164 -9.60 -5.76 -5.47
C ASP A 164 -9.08 -4.59 -6.31
N VAL A 165 -8.04 -4.82 -7.12
CA VAL A 165 -7.42 -3.85 -8.03
C VAL A 165 -7.25 -4.45 -9.41
#